data_AF-A0A971HGK6-F1
#
_entry.id   AF-A0A971HGK6-F1
#
_cell.length_a   1.000
_cell.length_b   1.000
_cell.length_c   1.000
_cell.angle_alpha   90.00
_cell.angle_beta   90.00
_cell.angle_gamma   90.00
#
_symmetry.space_group_name_H-M   'P 1'
#
loop_
_entity.id
_entity.type
_entity.pdbx_description
1 polymer ?
#
loop_
_entity_poly.entity_id
_entity_poly.type
_entity_poly.pdbx_seq_one_letter_code
_entity_poly.pdbx_strand_id
1 'polypeptide(L)'
;MSKDKQLKIIEEEFEVDVIDEEEVGVPTRIEPAPITMEKMMEMANMLAKSTIVPVEYRNRPENVFLSLDMANRLGMSPMSIMNNMYVVNGKPSFSGSFVSALIKSTPLFSDVELVWVGEQGKPSYGAYVRAIETRTGRELKGASVTLEMARLEGWDRNTKWKSMNELMLSYRAFSFFGRVHASELLNGVYSTEEMEDLRVLKSQVKNPYEK
;
A
#
# COMPACT_ATOMS: atom_id res chain seq x y z
N MET A 1 30.52 80.94 -11.72
CA MET A 1 29.73 80.50 -12.89
C MET A 1 29.96 79.01 -13.08
N SER A 2 29.08 78.20 -12.48
CA SER A 2 29.09 76.73 -12.59
C SER A 2 28.48 76.37 -13.95
N LYS A 3 29.19 75.59 -14.77
CA LYS A 3 28.69 75.14 -16.08
C LYS A 3 27.75 73.95 -15.87
N ASP A 4 26.51 74.09 -16.34
CA ASP A 4 25.53 73.02 -16.46
C ASP A 4 26.14 71.79 -17.16
N LYS A 5 26.15 70.65 -16.46
CA LYS A 5 26.41 69.35 -17.07
C LYS A 5 25.07 68.78 -17.54
N GLN A 6 24.79 68.85 -18.84
CA GLN A 6 23.74 68.03 -19.45
C GLN A 6 24.16 66.56 -19.44
N LEU A 7 23.26 65.69 -18.96
CA LEU A 7 23.39 64.23 -19.10
C LEU A 7 23.20 63.86 -20.58
N LYS A 8 24.18 63.15 -21.15
CA LYS A 8 24.00 62.45 -22.43
C LYS A 8 23.37 61.09 -22.14
N ILE A 9 22.16 60.86 -22.65
CA ILE A 9 21.59 59.53 -22.74
C ILE A 9 22.34 58.83 -23.88
N ILE A 10 22.99 57.72 -23.57
CA ILE A 10 23.59 56.83 -24.56
C ILE A 10 22.53 55.76 -24.81
N GLU A 11 21.92 55.77 -25.99
CA GLU A 11 21.09 54.66 -26.45
C GLU A 11 22.05 53.58 -26.95
N GLU A 12 22.28 52.54 -26.13
CA GLU A 12 22.87 51.30 -26.61
C GLU A 12 21.77 50.53 -27.35
N GLU A 13 21.94 50.36 -28.67
CA GLU A 13 21.17 49.37 -29.43
C GLU A 13 21.58 47.98 -28.93
N PHE A 14 20.71 47.35 -28.15
CA PHE A 14 20.82 45.94 -27.82
C PHE A 14 20.38 45.12 -29.04
N GLU A 15 21.34 44.57 -29.77
CA GLU A 15 21.10 43.56 -30.78
C GLU A 15 20.66 42.27 -30.06
N VAL A 16 19.38 41.93 -30.19
CA VAL A 16 18.81 40.69 -29.63
C VAL A 16 18.95 39.62 -30.69
N ASP A 17 19.92 38.73 -30.52
CA ASP A 17 20.00 37.51 -31.32
C ASP A 17 18.77 36.65 -31.04
N VAL A 18 17.87 36.55 -32.02
CA VAL A 18 16.78 35.56 -32.00
C VAL A 18 17.43 34.21 -32.28
N ILE A 19 17.73 33.49 -31.20
CA ILE A 19 18.15 32.10 -31.27
C ILE A 19 16.93 31.31 -31.70
N ASP A 20 17.01 30.57 -32.82
CA ASP A 20 15.96 29.64 -33.22
C ASP A 20 15.63 28.73 -32.03
N GLU A 21 14.34 28.56 -31.73
CA GLU A 21 13.86 27.54 -30.80
C GLU A 21 14.30 26.16 -31.35
N GLU A 22 15.51 25.73 -31.01
CA GLU A 22 15.85 24.32 -31.03
C GLU A 22 14.76 23.65 -30.19
N GLU A 23 13.98 22.76 -30.82
CA GLU A 23 12.94 21.98 -30.19
C GLU A 23 13.47 21.48 -28.83
N VAL A 24 13.06 22.14 -27.74
CA VAL A 24 13.21 21.59 -26.40
C VAL A 24 12.19 20.47 -26.35
N GLY A 25 12.54 19.35 -26.98
CA GLY A 25 11.77 18.13 -26.95
C GLY A 25 11.45 17.89 -25.49
N VAL A 26 10.15 17.84 -25.19
CA VAL A 26 9.62 17.53 -23.86
C VAL A 26 10.51 16.41 -23.32
N PRO A 27 11.26 16.62 -22.21
CA PRO A 27 12.28 15.67 -21.80
C PRO A 27 11.60 14.31 -21.77
N THR A 28 11.98 13.44 -22.71
CA THR A 28 11.43 12.10 -22.81
C THR A 28 11.57 11.53 -21.42
N ARG A 29 10.45 11.22 -20.77
CA ARG A 29 10.43 10.64 -19.43
C ARG A 29 11.46 9.52 -19.45
N ILE A 30 12.63 9.76 -18.83
CA ILE A 30 13.66 8.74 -18.74
C ILE A 30 13.03 7.72 -17.81
N GLU A 31 12.42 6.68 -18.38
CA GLU A 31 11.92 5.58 -17.58
C GLU A 31 13.14 5.03 -16.85
N PRO A 32 13.15 5.07 -15.50
CA PRO A 32 14.28 4.56 -14.77
C PRO A 32 14.48 3.11 -15.20
N ALA A 33 15.72 2.79 -15.62
CA ALA A 33 16.03 1.45 -16.07
C ALA A 33 15.55 0.43 -15.02
N PRO A 34 14.90 -0.67 -15.43
CA PRO A 34 14.38 -1.66 -14.49
C PRO A 34 15.52 -2.11 -13.58
N ILE A 35 15.26 -2.12 -12.27
CA ILE A 35 16.27 -2.47 -11.27
C ILE A 35 16.71 -3.91 -11.53
N THR A 36 17.99 -4.10 -11.85
CA THR A 36 18.55 -5.43 -12.08
C THR A 36 18.58 -6.22 -10.77
N MET A 37 18.51 -7.55 -10.85
CA MET A 37 18.58 -8.39 -9.65
C MET A 37 19.89 -8.17 -8.86
N GLU A 38 21.01 -7.96 -9.56
CA GLU A 38 22.29 -7.64 -8.95
C GLU A 38 22.23 -6.36 -8.10
N LYS A 39 21.65 -5.30 -8.66
CA LYS A 39 21.49 -4.01 -7.97
C LYS A 39 20.53 -4.12 -6.79
N MET A 40 19.46 -4.90 -6.93
CA MET A 40 18.52 -5.18 -5.85
C MET A 40 19.21 -5.93 -4.70
N MET A 41 20.10 -6.88 -5.02
CA MET A 41 20.89 -7.61 -4.02
C MET A 41 21.91 -6.71 -3.32
N GLU A 42 22.55 -5.80 -4.04
CA GLU A 42 23.45 -4.79 -3.46
C GLU A 42 22.69 -3.89 -2.47
N MET A 43 21.55 -3.34 -2.90
CA MET A 43 20.66 -2.54 -2.06
C MET A 43 20.21 -3.31 -0.82
N ALA A 44 19.83 -4.58 -0.99
CA ALA A 44 19.39 -5.42 0.12
C ALA A 44 20.49 -5.61 1.18
N ASN A 45 21.73 -5.86 0.76
CA ASN A 45 22.88 -5.97 1.64
C ASN A 45 23.19 -4.66 2.38
N MET A 46 23.04 -3.52 1.71
CA MET A 46 23.24 -2.22 2.33
C MET A 46 22.14 -1.91 3.37
N LEU A 47 20.88 -2.09 2.99
CA LEU A 47 19.72 -1.79 3.83
C LEU A 47 19.63 -2.72 5.04
N ALA A 48 19.99 -4.00 4.91
CA ALA A 48 19.99 -4.95 6.03
C ALA A 48 20.95 -4.56 7.18
N LYS A 49 21.92 -3.67 6.93
CA LYS A 49 22.85 -3.14 7.96
C LYS A 49 22.30 -1.89 8.66
N SER A 50 21.24 -1.28 8.13
CA SER A 50 20.65 -0.07 8.69
C SER A 50 19.88 -0.36 9.97
N THR A 51 20.03 0.53 10.96
CA THR A 51 19.29 0.47 12.23
C THR A 51 17.86 0.97 12.11
N ILE A 52 17.53 1.74 11.06
CA ILE A 52 16.19 2.28 10.79
C ILE A 52 15.28 1.20 10.18
N VAL A 53 15.86 0.23 9.48
CA VAL A 53 15.12 -0.91 8.93
C VAL A 53 14.52 -1.75 10.08
N PRO A 54 13.29 -2.29 9.95
CA PRO A 54 12.66 -3.07 11.00
C PRO A 54 13.51 -4.29 11.38
N VAL A 55 13.40 -4.72 12.64
CA VAL A 55 14.30 -5.73 13.23
C VAL A 55 14.27 -7.07 12.49
N GLU A 56 13.12 -7.41 11.89
CA GLU A 56 12.85 -8.61 11.11
C GLU A 56 13.64 -8.68 9.80
N TYR A 57 14.21 -7.55 9.37
CA TYR A 57 14.96 -7.39 8.12
C TYR A 57 16.45 -7.13 8.36
N ARG A 58 16.85 -6.81 9.60
CA ARG A 58 18.25 -6.55 9.94
C ARG A 58 19.08 -7.83 9.87
N ASN A 59 20.25 -7.73 9.25
CA ASN A 59 21.14 -8.86 8.98
C ASN A 59 20.46 -10.00 8.20
N ARG A 60 19.41 -9.69 7.43
CA ARG A 60 18.64 -10.62 6.60
C ARG A 60 18.45 -10.03 5.20
N PRO A 61 19.53 -9.90 4.41
CA PRO A 61 19.45 -9.33 3.06
C PRO A 61 18.44 -10.04 2.16
N GLU A 62 18.21 -11.34 2.35
CA GLU A 62 17.18 -12.10 1.65
C GLU A 62 15.75 -11.58 1.90
N ASN A 63 15.42 -11.21 3.15
CA ASN A 63 14.11 -10.64 3.48
C ASN A 63 13.95 -9.23 2.89
N VAL A 64 15.04 -8.46 2.89
CA VAL A 64 15.05 -7.12 2.29
C VAL A 64 14.90 -7.22 0.78
N PHE A 65 15.60 -8.14 0.14
CA PHE A 65 15.50 -8.38 -1.30
C PHE A 65 14.06 -8.68 -1.73
N LEU A 66 13.37 -9.59 -1.02
CA LEU A 66 11.96 -9.89 -1.32
C LEU A 66 11.05 -8.68 -1.10
N SER A 67 11.36 -7.82 -0.13
CA SER A 67 10.62 -6.59 0.11
C SER A 67 10.86 -5.54 -0.98
N LEU A 68 12.09 -5.49 -1.53
CA LEU A 68 12.42 -4.65 -2.68
C LEU A 68 11.68 -5.13 -3.94
N ASP A 69 11.61 -6.43 -4.19
CA ASP A 69 10.84 -7.00 -5.30
C ASP A 69 9.34 -6.66 -5.17
N MET A 70 8.77 -6.87 -3.99
CA MET A 70 7.38 -6.52 -3.70
C MET A 70 7.12 -5.01 -3.87
N ALA A 71 8.03 -4.16 -3.38
CA ALA A 71 7.95 -2.72 -3.54
C ALA A 71 7.97 -2.31 -5.01
N ASN A 72 8.83 -2.94 -5.82
CA ASN A 72 8.90 -2.69 -7.26
C ASN A 72 7.60 -3.10 -7.97
N ARG A 73 7.03 -4.27 -7.64
CA ARG A 73 5.76 -4.75 -8.20
C ARG A 73 4.58 -3.82 -7.88
N LEU A 74 4.56 -3.26 -6.68
CA LEU A 74 3.48 -2.39 -6.20
C LEU A 74 3.72 -0.91 -6.51
N GLY A 75 4.85 -0.53 -7.11
CA GLY A 75 5.20 0.87 -7.34
C GLY A 75 5.34 1.66 -6.05
N MET A 76 5.85 1.02 -5.00
CA MET A 76 5.87 1.52 -3.63
C MET A 76 7.29 1.68 -3.08
N SER A 77 7.43 2.43 -1.99
CA SER A 77 8.72 2.53 -1.31
C SER A 77 9.04 1.23 -0.53
N PRO A 78 10.30 0.77 -0.55
CA PRO A 78 10.72 -0.40 0.22
C PRO A 78 10.41 -0.30 1.72
N MET A 79 10.56 0.91 2.28
CA MET A 79 10.29 1.15 3.69
C MET A 79 8.81 1.01 4.02
N SER A 80 7.91 1.44 3.13
CA SER A 80 6.46 1.28 3.33
C SER A 80 6.07 -0.20 3.34
N ILE A 81 6.65 -1.00 2.43
CA ILE A 81 6.44 -2.45 2.39
C ILE A 81 6.98 -3.13 3.66
N MET A 82 8.24 -2.86 4.03
CA MET A 82 8.86 -3.47 5.22
C MET A 82 8.12 -3.12 6.52
N ASN A 83 7.59 -1.91 6.66
CA ASN A 83 6.87 -1.50 7.86
C ASN A 83 5.48 -2.14 8.00
N ASN A 84 4.86 -2.51 6.89
CA ASN A 84 3.47 -2.99 6.88
C ASN A 84 3.32 -4.48 6.56
N MET A 85 4.42 -5.15 6.22
CA MET A 85 4.45 -6.57 5.92
C MET A 85 4.86 -7.39 7.15
N TYR A 86 4.04 -8.38 7.48
CA TYR A 86 4.23 -9.27 8.60
C TYR A 86 4.26 -10.72 8.12
N VAL A 87 5.13 -11.54 8.71
CA VAL A 87 5.19 -12.97 8.40
C VAL A 87 4.36 -13.76 9.42
N VAL A 88 3.27 -14.38 8.95
CA VAL A 88 2.41 -15.24 9.76
C VAL A 88 2.52 -16.66 9.24
N ASN A 89 3.02 -17.58 10.07
CA ASN A 89 3.24 -18.99 9.72
C ASN A 89 4.08 -19.18 8.43
N GLY A 90 5.15 -18.41 8.29
CA GLY A 90 6.04 -18.47 7.12
C GLY A 90 5.47 -17.88 5.85
N LYS A 91 4.29 -17.22 5.90
CA LYS A 91 3.68 -16.55 4.76
C LYS A 91 3.63 -15.03 4.99
N PRO A 92 4.02 -14.22 4.01
CA PRO A 92 3.89 -12.76 4.11
C PRO A 92 2.41 -12.38 4.13
N SER A 93 2.12 -11.31 4.85
CA SER A 93 0.80 -10.72 5.03
C SER A 93 0.93 -9.21 5.19
N PHE A 94 -0.10 -8.47 4.83
CA PHE A 94 -0.16 -7.02 5.04
C PHE A 94 -1.02 -6.69 6.25
N SER A 95 -0.67 -5.68 7.03
CA SER A 95 -1.57 -5.22 8.09
C SER A 95 -2.92 -4.78 7.51
N GLY A 96 -4.02 -5.02 8.22
CA GLY A 96 -5.35 -4.58 7.78
C GLY A 96 -5.45 -3.07 7.56
N SER A 97 -4.71 -2.27 8.33
CA SER A 97 -4.60 -0.83 8.14
C SER A 97 -3.91 -0.47 6.83
N PHE A 98 -2.86 -1.19 6.44
CA PHE A 98 -2.17 -0.98 5.18
C PHE A 98 -3.04 -1.39 3.99
N VAL A 99 -3.76 -2.51 4.09
CA VAL A 99 -4.78 -2.90 3.11
C VAL A 99 -5.83 -1.80 2.93
N SER A 100 -6.36 -1.25 4.02
CA SER A 100 -7.28 -0.11 3.95
C SER A 100 -6.65 1.11 3.30
N ALA A 101 -5.37 1.40 3.59
CA ALA A 101 -4.67 2.54 3.03
C ALA A 101 -4.49 2.39 1.51
N LEU A 102 -4.08 1.21 1.04
CA LEU A 102 -3.95 0.90 -0.38
C LEU A 102 -5.27 1.09 -1.15
N ILE A 103 -6.37 0.61 -0.58
CA ILE A 103 -7.70 0.75 -1.20
C ILE A 103 -8.15 2.21 -1.22
N LYS A 104 -7.81 3.00 -0.20
CA LYS A 104 -8.20 4.42 -0.14
C LYS A 104 -7.32 5.34 -0.99
N SER A 105 -6.06 4.98 -1.22
CA SER A 105 -5.12 5.80 -1.99
C SER A 105 -5.07 5.47 -3.47
N THR A 106 -5.67 4.35 -3.89
CA THR A 106 -5.67 3.95 -5.30
C THR A 106 -6.56 4.87 -6.15
N PRO A 107 -6.14 5.20 -7.39
CA PRO A 107 -6.99 5.93 -8.33
C PRO A 107 -8.14 5.07 -8.88
N LEU A 108 -8.15 3.76 -8.64
CA LEU A 108 -9.21 2.86 -9.10
C LEU A 108 -10.56 3.17 -8.47
N PHE A 109 -10.55 3.76 -7.28
CA PHE A 109 -11.75 4.07 -6.51
C PHE A 109 -11.82 5.52 -6.08
N SER A 110 -13.04 6.00 -5.96
CA SER A 110 -13.41 7.25 -5.29
C SER A 110 -14.48 6.95 -4.22
N ASP A 111 -14.65 7.87 -3.27
CA ASP A 111 -15.64 7.75 -2.19
C ASP A 111 -15.61 6.40 -1.45
N VAL A 112 -14.39 5.96 -1.11
CA VAL A 112 -14.17 4.72 -0.34
C VAL A 112 -14.60 4.94 1.11
N GLU A 113 -15.71 4.33 1.48
CA GLU A 113 -16.31 4.48 2.81
C GLU A 113 -16.54 3.12 3.49
N LEU A 114 -16.32 3.11 4.80
CA LEU A 114 -16.74 2.01 5.65
C LEU A 114 -18.18 2.29 6.13
N VAL A 115 -19.10 1.41 5.79
CA VAL A 115 -20.52 1.53 6.16
C VAL A 115 -20.85 0.52 7.25
N TRP A 116 -21.29 1.04 8.39
CA TRP A 116 -21.76 0.23 9.52
C TRP A 116 -23.19 -0.24 9.30
N VAL A 117 -23.47 -1.48 9.69
CA VAL A 117 -24.79 -2.11 9.57
C VAL A 117 -25.17 -2.86 10.85
N GLY A 118 -26.47 -3.00 11.08
CA GLY A 118 -27.01 -3.64 12.27
C GLY A 118 -26.87 -2.77 13.52
N GLU A 119 -27.23 -3.36 14.67
CA GLU A 119 -27.24 -2.67 15.96
C GLU A 119 -26.01 -3.03 16.80
N GLN A 120 -25.31 -2.02 17.29
CA GLN A 120 -24.08 -2.18 18.09
C GLN A 120 -24.30 -3.12 19.28
N GLY A 121 -23.38 -4.06 19.47
CA GLY A 121 -23.46 -5.08 20.53
C GLY A 121 -24.33 -6.30 20.19
N LYS A 122 -25.13 -6.27 19.11
CA LYS A 122 -25.89 -7.44 18.64
C LYS A 122 -25.10 -8.26 17.61
N PRO A 123 -25.43 -9.55 17.40
CA PRO A 123 -24.78 -10.38 16.38
C PRO A 123 -24.88 -9.81 14.95
N SER A 124 -25.95 -9.07 14.68
CA SER A 124 -26.17 -8.38 13.40
C SER A 124 -25.21 -7.21 13.16
N TYR A 125 -24.49 -6.73 14.17
CA TYR A 125 -23.57 -5.61 14.02
C TYR A 125 -22.42 -5.98 13.08
N GLY A 126 -22.11 -5.10 12.14
CA GLY A 126 -21.11 -5.36 11.13
C GLY A 126 -20.74 -4.14 10.32
N ALA A 127 -19.87 -4.35 9.35
CA ALA A 127 -19.45 -3.33 8.41
C ALA A 127 -19.21 -3.93 7.01
N TYR A 128 -19.32 -3.09 6.00
CA TYR A 128 -18.85 -3.37 4.64
C TYR A 128 -18.19 -2.14 4.06
N VAL A 129 -17.37 -2.32 3.01
CA VAL A 129 -16.80 -1.21 2.25
C VAL A 129 -17.65 -0.92 1.03
N ARG A 130 -17.94 0.36 0.82
CA ARG A 130 -18.52 0.89 -0.41
C ARG A 130 -17.46 1.76 -1.10
N ALA A 131 -17.42 1.73 -2.43
CA ALA A 131 -16.61 2.64 -3.21
C ALA A 131 -17.21 2.84 -4.60
N ILE A 132 -16.84 3.91 -5.30
CA ILE A 132 -17.21 4.15 -6.70
C ILE A 132 -16.00 3.80 -7.58
N GLU A 133 -16.16 2.89 -8.55
CA GLU A 133 -15.11 2.58 -9.54
C GLU A 133 -14.91 3.80 -10.44
N THR A 134 -13.73 4.45 -10.38
CA THR A 134 -13.45 5.70 -11.08
C THR A 134 -13.64 5.57 -12.60
N ARG A 135 -13.33 4.39 -13.17
CA ARG A 135 -13.41 4.15 -14.61
C ARG A 135 -14.85 4.05 -15.14
N THR A 136 -15.77 3.49 -14.36
CA THR A 136 -17.14 3.21 -14.83
C THR A 136 -18.21 4.05 -14.11
N GLY A 137 -17.86 4.71 -13.01
CA GLY A 137 -18.78 5.40 -12.13
C GLY A 137 -19.72 4.47 -11.36
N ARG A 138 -19.51 3.14 -11.41
CA ARG A 138 -20.37 2.18 -10.72
C ARG A 138 -20.07 2.14 -9.24
N GLU A 139 -21.12 2.14 -8.43
CA GLU A 139 -21.00 1.83 -7.01
C GLU A 139 -20.72 0.34 -6.82
N LEU A 140 -19.63 0.05 -6.12
CA LEU A 140 -19.21 -1.28 -5.69
C LEU A 140 -19.50 -1.43 -4.20
N LYS A 141 -20.07 -2.57 -3.85
CA LYS A 141 -20.37 -2.96 -2.46
C LYS A 141 -19.64 -4.25 -2.12
N GLY A 142 -18.76 -4.18 -1.13
CA GLY A 142 -18.08 -5.33 -0.57
C GLY A 142 -19.01 -6.22 0.26
N ALA A 143 -18.55 -7.43 0.56
CA ALA A 143 -19.25 -8.35 1.45
C ALA A 143 -19.42 -7.74 2.85
N SER A 144 -20.61 -7.91 3.43
CA SER A 144 -20.86 -7.49 4.81
C SER A 144 -20.27 -8.49 5.79
N VAL A 145 -19.45 -7.97 6.70
CA VAL A 145 -18.82 -8.72 7.77
C VAL A 145 -19.56 -8.40 9.06
N THR A 146 -20.11 -9.41 9.73
CA THR A 146 -20.85 -9.22 10.98
C THR A 146 -20.21 -9.97 12.15
N LEU A 147 -20.58 -9.61 13.38
CA LEU A 147 -20.17 -10.36 14.57
C LEU A 147 -20.73 -11.80 14.56
N GLU A 148 -21.89 -12.02 13.96
CA GLU A 148 -22.43 -13.35 13.71
C GLU A 148 -21.52 -14.16 12.79
N MET A 149 -21.11 -13.60 11.65
CA MET A 149 -20.14 -14.24 10.74
C MET A 149 -18.84 -14.57 11.48
N ALA A 150 -18.32 -13.63 12.28
CA ALA A 150 -17.10 -13.86 13.05
C ALA A 150 -17.20 -15.02 14.04
N ARG A 151 -18.39 -15.28 14.61
CA ARG A 151 -18.63 -16.45 15.47
C ARG A 151 -18.74 -17.73 14.67
N LEU A 152 -19.47 -17.71 13.54
CA LEU A 152 -19.65 -18.88 12.67
C LEU A 152 -18.33 -19.36 12.08
N GLU A 153 -17.47 -18.42 11.68
CA GLU A 153 -16.13 -18.70 11.14
C GLU A 153 -15.07 -18.91 12.24
N GLY A 154 -15.44 -18.76 13.52
CA GLY A 154 -14.56 -18.98 14.67
C GLY A 154 -13.43 -17.96 14.83
N TRP A 155 -13.55 -16.76 14.24
CA TRP A 155 -12.59 -15.66 14.38
C TRP A 155 -12.57 -15.08 15.80
N ASP A 156 -13.68 -15.21 16.52
CA ASP A 156 -13.84 -14.79 17.92
C ASP A 156 -12.91 -15.51 18.92
N ARG A 157 -12.22 -16.57 18.48
CA ARG A 157 -11.13 -17.22 19.21
C ARG A 157 -9.93 -16.28 19.41
N ASN A 158 -9.70 -15.36 18.47
CA ASN A 158 -8.75 -14.27 18.65
C ASN A 158 -9.41 -13.21 19.55
N THR A 159 -8.81 -12.95 20.72
CA THR A 159 -9.36 -12.07 21.76
C THR A 159 -9.60 -10.64 21.27
N LYS A 160 -8.89 -10.20 20.23
CA LYS A 160 -9.09 -8.90 19.58
C LYS A 160 -10.52 -8.73 19.04
N TRP A 161 -11.16 -9.78 18.55
CA TRP A 161 -12.56 -9.71 18.10
C TRP A 161 -13.55 -9.46 19.24
N LYS A 162 -13.14 -9.67 20.50
CA LYS A 162 -13.95 -9.37 21.69
C LYS A 162 -13.63 -7.99 22.25
N SER A 163 -12.35 -7.60 22.31
CA SER A 163 -11.93 -6.33 22.90
C SER A 163 -11.96 -5.14 21.94
N MET A 164 -11.72 -5.37 20.65
CA MET A 164 -11.60 -4.35 19.60
C MET A 164 -12.36 -4.77 18.34
N ASN A 165 -13.63 -5.15 18.53
CA ASN A 165 -14.48 -5.74 17.50
C ASN A 165 -14.68 -4.82 16.26
N GLU A 166 -14.87 -3.51 16.46
CA GLU A 166 -15.04 -2.54 15.38
C GLU A 166 -13.81 -2.46 14.47
N LEU A 167 -12.62 -2.48 15.08
CA LEU A 167 -11.38 -2.45 14.32
C LEU A 167 -11.22 -3.72 13.48
N MET A 168 -11.51 -4.89 14.07
CA MET A 168 -11.45 -6.17 13.37
C MET A 168 -12.48 -6.27 12.24
N LEU A 169 -13.72 -5.80 12.47
CA LEU A 169 -14.74 -5.70 11.44
C LEU A 169 -14.31 -4.79 10.29
N SER A 170 -13.73 -3.64 10.61
CA SER A 170 -13.22 -2.67 9.62
C SER A 170 -12.13 -3.30 8.75
N TYR A 171 -11.10 -3.88 9.36
CA TYR A 171 -10.01 -4.51 8.63
C TYR A 171 -10.51 -5.67 7.77
N ARG A 172 -11.41 -6.51 8.30
CA ARG A 172 -12.00 -7.60 7.54
C ARG A 172 -12.80 -7.12 6.34
N ALA A 173 -13.60 -6.06 6.51
CA ALA A 173 -14.37 -5.47 5.43
C ALA A 173 -13.46 -4.95 4.30
N PHE A 174 -12.36 -4.26 4.64
CA PHE A 174 -11.36 -3.81 3.67
C PHE A 174 -10.65 -4.99 2.98
N SER A 175 -10.23 -6.02 3.71
CA SER A 175 -9.59 -7.19 3.10
C SER A 175 -10.52 -7.93 2.13
N PHE A 176 -11.79 -8.12 2.51
CA PHE A 176 -12.79 -8.76 1.66
C PHE A 176 -13.06 -7.94 0.41
N PHE A 177 -13.23 -6.63 0.55
CA PHE A 177 -13.42 -5.72 -0.58
C PHE A 177 -12.19 -5.75 -1.52
N GLY A 178 -10.99 -5.58 -0.96
CA GLY A 178 -9.75 -5.56 -1.71
C GLY A 178 -9.52 -6.85 -2.51
N ARG A 179 -9.82 -8.01 -1.95
CA ARG A 179 -9.69 -9.27 -2.71
C ARG A 179 -10.63 -9.40 -3.90
N VAL A 180 -11.85 -8.89 -3.77
CA VAL A 180 -12.87 -9.05 -4.82
C VAL A 180 -12.72 -7.98 -5.90
N HIS A 181 -12.41 -6.75 -5.49
CA HIS A 181 -12.47 -5.58 -6.38
C HIS A 181 -11.11 -4.97 -6.71
N ALA A 182 -10.05 -5.30 -5.95
CA ALA A 182 -8.73 -4.65 -6.05
C ALA A 182 -7.58 -5.65 -5.82
N SER A 183 -7.74 -6.87 -6.33
CA SER A 183 -6.85 -8.00 -6.06
C SER A 183 -5.39 -7.75 -6.45
N GLU A 184 -5.20 -6.92 -7.48
CA GLU A 184 -3.93 -6.46 -8.02
C GLU A 184 -3.18 -5.56 -7.04
N LEU A 185 -3.88 -4.74 -6.24
CA LEU A 185 -3.27 -3.91 -5.20
C LEU A 185 -2.70 -4.76 -4.05
N LEU A 186 -3.34 -5.90 -3.77
CA LEU A 186 -2.90 -6.81 -2.72
C LEU A 186 -1.86 -7.80 -3.22
N ASN A 187 -1.67 -7.95 -4.54
CA ASN A 187 -0.73 -8.90 -5.15
C ASN A 187 -0.90 -10.34 -4.64
N GLY A 188 -2.14 -10.75 -4.32
CA GLY A 188 -2.44 -12.06 -3.72
C GLY A 188 -1.98 -12.23 -2.26
N VAL A 189 -1.48 -11.17 -1.62
CA VAL A 189 -1.12 -11.15 -0.20
C VAL A 189 -2.38 -10.92 0.64
N TYR A 190 -2.58 -11.78 1.64
CA TYR A 190 -3.69 -11.68 2.57
C TYR A 190 -3.40 -10.66 3.66
N SER A 191 -4.45 -10.14 4.32
CA SER A 191 -4.21 -9.35 5.52
C SER A 191 -3.76 -10.22 6.69
N THR A 192 -3.00 -9.64 7.61
CA THR A 192 -2.47 -10.33 8.78
C THR A 192 -3.58 -10.95 9.61
N GLU A 193 -4.71 -10.26 9.78
CA GLU A 193 -5.86 -10.76 10.52
C GLU A 193 -6.47 -12.01 9.88
N GLU A 194 -6.52 -12.07 8.55
CA GLU A 194 -7.03 -13.25 7.83
C GLU A 194 -6.06 -14.43 7.94
N MET A 195 -4.76 -14.13 7.90
CA MET A 195 -3.71 -15.13 8.07
C MET A 195 -3.66 -15.69 9.49
N GLU A 196 -3.94 -14.87 10.50
CA GLU A 196 -4.09 -15.28 11.89
C GLU A 196 -5.30 -16.23 12.06
N ASP A 197 -6.42 -15.97 11.39
CA ASP A 197 -7.60 -16.85 11.47
C ASP A 197 -7.35 -18.22 10.83
N LEU A 198 -6.62 -18.29 9.72
CA LEU A 198 -6.20 -19.55 9.10
C LEU A 198 -5.35 -20.42 10.05
N ARG A 199 -4.58 -19.79 10.96
CA ARG A 199 -3.81 -20.52 11.99
C ARG A 199 -4.73 -21.26 12.95
N VAL A 200 -5.83 -20.63 13.33
CA VAL A 200 -6.80 -21.18 14.30
C VAL A 200 -7.48 -22.43 13.73
N LEU A 201 -7.63 -22.52 12.40
CA LEU A 201 -8.16 -23.68 11.69
C LEU A 201 -7.12 -24.79 11.47
N LYS A 202 -5.82 -24.46 11.38
CA LYS A 202 -4.74 -25.41 11.06
C LYS A 202 -4.31 -26.35 12.19
N SER A 203 -4.94 -26.33 13.36
CA SER A 203 -4.63 -27.29 14.43
C SER A 203 -5.03 -28.75 14.11
N GLN A 204 -5.57 -29.03 12.92
CA GLN A 204 -5.97 -30.39 12.50
C GLN A 204 -5.51 -30.81 11.10
N VAL A 205 -4.46 -30.22 10.53
CA VAL A 205 -3.91 -30.75 9.26
C VAL A 205 -2.75 -31.71 9.58
N LYS A 206 -3.06 -33.00 9.65
CA LYS A 206 -2.03 -34.06 9.61
C LYS A 206 -1.38 -34.03 8.24
N ASN A 207 -0.06 -33.88 8.19
CA ASN A 207 0.71 -33.92 6.95
C ASN A 207 0.47 -35.27 6.27
N PRO A 208 -0.08 -35.33 5.04
CA PRO A 208 -0.36 -36.60 4.36
C PRO A 208 0.90 -37.39 3.97
N TYR A 209 2.10 -36.81 4.19
CA TYR A 209 3.39 -37.44 3.94
C TYR A 209 4.23 -37.69 5.20
N GLU A 210 3.73 -37.34 6.39
CA GLU A 210 4.33 -37.82 7.63
C GLU A 210 3.85 -39.25 7.88
N LYS A 211 4.78 -40.20 7.73
CA LYS A 211 4.59 -41.60 8.15
C LYS A 211 4.65 -41.74 9.66
#